data_AF-A0A538JGA5-F1
#
_entry.id   AF-A0A538JGA5-F1
#
_cell.length_a   1.000
_cell.length_b   1.000
_cell.length_c   1.000
_cell.angle_alpha   90.00
_cell.angle_beta   90.00
_cell.angle_gamma   90.00
#
_symmetry.space_group_name_H-M   'P 1'
#
loop_
_entity.id
_entity.type
_entity.pdbx_description
1 polymer ?
#
loop_
_entity_poly.entity_id
_entity_poly.type
_entity_poly.pdbx_seq_one_letter_code
_entity_poly.pdbx_strand_id
1 'polypeptide(L)'
;GNLESVHAVVLPRTDEQREYVRELALPSVIVPDRAVDAQSLIALADVVVSAGGTMNREAAALGVPVYTTYGGRLGGVDEELIRQGRLKPLTDPRALELQKRQAGSGSRVRRDPAVLLDLLLTARGDDA
;
A
#
# COMPACT_ATOMS: atom_id res chain seq x y z
N GLY A 1 6.44 -19.24 2.19
CA GLY A 1 6.59 -18.97 0.75
C GLY A 1 7.00 -20.22 0.02
N ASN A 2 6.12 -21.24 0.00
CA ASN A 2 6.33 -22.49 -0.76
C ASN A 2 5.32 -22.60 -1.92
N LEU A 3 4.50 -21.58 -2.12
CA LEU A 3 3.53 -21.52 -3.20
C LEU A 3 4.24 -20.95 -4.43
N GLU A 4 4.55 -21.80 -5.41
CA GLU A 4 5.31 -21.43 -6.61
C GLU A 4 4.59 -20.39 -7.49
N SER A 5 3.27 -20.31 -7.40
CA SER A 5 2.45 -19.33 -8.13
C SER A 5 2.45 -17.93 -7.51
N VAL A 6 3.13 -17.72 -6.37
CA VAL A 6 3.10 -16.48 -5.59
C VAL A 6 4.52 -16.02 -5.28
N HIS A 7 4.86 -14.81 -5.71
CA HIS A 7 6.07 -14.13 -5.26
C HIS A 7 5.72 -13.11 -4.18
N ALA A 8 6.35 -13.22 -3.02
CA ALA A 8 6.24 -12.24 -1.94
C ALA A 8 7.50 -11.36 -1.93
N VAL A 9 7.35 -10.08 -2.29
CA VAL A 9 8.43 -9.11 -2.16
C VAL A 9 8.33 -8.46 -0.78
N VAL A 10 9.30 -8.75 0.09
CA VAL A 10 9.34 -8.21 1.45
C VAL A 10 10.30 -7.03 1.46
N LEU A 11 9.86 -5.89 2.01
CA LEU A 11 10.66 -4.67 2.15
C LEU A 11 10.98 -4.44 3.64
N PRO A 12 12.13 -4.93 4.14
CA PRO A 12 12.51 -4.76 5.53
C PRO A 12 12.84 -3.29 5.85
N ARG A 13 12.52 -2.85 7.07
CA ARG A 13 12.81 -1.49 7.54
C ARG A 13 14.28 -1.33 7.97
N THR A 14 14.86 -2.40 8.51
CA THR A 14 16.23 -2.43 9.03
C THR A 14 17.01 -3.60 8.45
N ASP A 15 18.34 -3.57 8.61
CA ASP A 15 19.22 -4.63 8.10
C ASP A 15 19.01 -5.94 8.89
N GLU A 16 18.76 -5.87 10.20
CA GLU A 16 18.46 -7.06 11.02
C GLU A 16 17.18 -7.75 10.56
N GLN A 17 16.14 -6.98 10.20
CA GLN A 17 14.92 -7.55 9.62
C GLN A 17 15.20 -8.20 8.26
N ARG A 18 16.12 -7.64 7.47
CA ARG A 18 16.51 -8.19 6.16
C ARG A 18 17.18 -9.54 6.32
N GLU A 19 18.14 -9.63 7.23
CA GLU A 19 18.85 -10.87 7.56
C GLU A 19 17.88 -11.93 8.07
N TYR A 20 17.03 -11.58 9.03
CA TYR A 20 16.01 -12.48 9.56
C TYR A 20 15.14 -13.10 8.46
N VAL A 21 14.61 -12.29 7.53
CA VAL A 21 13.75 -12.81 6.45
C VAL A 21 14.53 -13.69 5.47
N ARG A 22 15.81 -13.39 5.21
CA ARG A 22 16.67 -14.22 4.34
C ARG A 22 16.97 -15.59 4.95
N GLU A 23 17.20 -15.64 6.25
CA GLU A 23 17.48 -16.88 6.98
C GLU A 23 16.30 -17.86 6.95
N LEU A 24 15.06 -17.39 6.77
CA LEU A 24 13.90 -18.25 6.60
C LEU A 24 13.97 -19.13 5.34
N ALA A 25 14.86 -18.80 4.38
CA ALA A 25 15.13 -19.57 3.17
C ALA A 25 13.86 -19.96 2.38
N LEU A 26 12.87 -19.05 2.35
CA LEU A 26 11.58 -19.30 1.72
C LEU A 26 11.70 -19.13 0.19
N PRO A 27 11.44 -20.17 -0.62
CA PRO A 27 11.77 -20.17 -2.05
C PRO A 27 10.99 -19.14 -2.87
N SER A 28 9.81 -18.73 -2.41
CA SER A 28 8.95 -17.77 -3.11
C SER A 28 9.01 -16.35 -2.54
N VAL A 29 9.99 -16.06 -1.67
CA VAL A 29 10.20 -14.74 -1.05
C VAL A 29 11.40 -14.03 -1.69
N ILE A 30 11.19 -12.78 -2.09
CA ILE A 30 12.21 -11.90 -2.65
C ILE A 30 12.48 -10.80 -1.62
N VAL A 31 13.75 -10.65 -1.22
CA VAL A 31 14.21 -9.62 -0.29
C VAL A 31 15.23 -8.73 -0.99
N PRO A 32 14.84 -7.54 -1.46
CA PRO A 32 15.76 -6.64 -2.16
C PRO A 32 16.97 -6.23 -1.30
N ASP A 33 18.16 -6.17 -1.91
CA ASP A 33 19.40 -5.72 -1.24
C ASP A 33 19.41 -4.23 -0.91
N ARG A 34 18.60 -3.45 -1.62
CA ARG A 34 18.56 -2.00 -1.52
C ARG A 34 17.14 -1.48 -1.63
N ALA A 35 16.96 -0.20 -1.33
CA ALA A 35 15.70 0.48 -1.57
C ALA A 35 15.27 0.34 -3.04
N VAL A 36 13.99 0.03 -3.24
CA VAL A 36 13.34 -0.09 -4.54
C VAL A 36 12.37 1.06 -4.73
N ASP A 37 11.99 1.32 -5.98
CA ASP A 37 10.87 2.22 -6.24
C ASP A 37 9.56 1.57 -5.78
N ALA A 38 9.12 1.95 -4.58
CA ALA A 38 7.95 1.37 -3.94
C ALA A 38 6.67 1.62 -4.75
N GLN A 39 6.55 2.77 -5.42
CA GLN A 39 5.34 3.12 -6.16
C GLN A 39 5.17 2.22 -7.39
N SER A 40 6.22 1.97 -8.17
CA SER A 40 6.16 1.00 -9.27
C SER A 40 5.90 -0.41 -8.77
N LEU A 41 6.52 -0.83 -7.66
CA LEU A 41 6.29 -2.14 -7.09
C LEU A 41 4.82 -2.32 -6.66
N ILE A 42 4.26 -1.34 -5.95
CA ILE A 42 2.84 -1.31 -5.57
C ILE A 42 1.96 -1.35 -6.82
N ALA A 43 2.25 -0.50 -7.81
CA ALA A 43 1.47 -0.42 -9.04
C ALA A 43 1.44 -1.71 -9.86
N LEU A 44 2.40 -2.62 -9.67
CA LEU A 44 2.47 -3.93 -10.32
C LEU A 44 2.02 -5.08 -9.40
N ALA A 45 1.80 -4.83 -8.12
CA ALA A 45 1.38 -5.85 -7.17
C ALA A 45 -0.08 -6.28 -7.39
N ASP A 46 -0.37 -7.53 -7.01
CA ASP A 46 -1.73 -8.07 -6.91
C ASP A 46 -2.41 -7.61 -5.61
N VAL A 47 -1.63 -7.51 -4.53
CA VAL A 47 -2.06 -7.07 -3.19
C VAL A 47 -0.88 -6.51 -2.41
N VAL A 48 -1.14 -5.54 -1.53
CA VAL A 48 -0.16 -4.99 -0.59
C VAL A 48 -0.57 -5.34 0.84
N VAL A 49 0.40 -5.68 1.68
CA VAL A 49 0.22 -5.85 3.13
C VAL A 49 1.23 -4.95 3.83
N SER A 50 0.78 -4.00 4.66
CA SER A 50 1.69 -3.08 5.35
C SER A 50 1.13 -2.53 6.65
N ALA A 51 1.99 -2.34 7.64
CA ALA A 51 1.65 -1.61 8.87
C ALA A 51 1.86 -0.08 8.72
N GLY A 52 2.39 0.39 7.58
CA GLY A 52 2.76 1.79 7.36
C GLY A 52 1.66 2.62 6.69
N GLY A 53 1.33 3.77 7.26
CA GLY A 53 0.26 4.65 6.76
C GLY A 53 0.50 5.19 5.34
N THR A 54 1.72 5.62 5.00
CA THR A 54 2.02 6.18 3.66
C THR A 54 1.83 5.13 2.57
N MET A 55 2.42 3.94 2.74
CA MET A 55 2.34 2.86 1.76
C MET A 55 0.90 2.36 1.56
N ASN A 56 0.12 2.30 2.64
CA ASN A 56 -1.31 1.95 2.58
C ASN A 56 -2.09 2.95 1.72
N ARG A 57 -1.84 4.25 1.88
CA ARG A 57 -2.52 5.30 1.11
C ARG A 57 -2.07 5.34 -0.34
N GLU A 58 -0.80 5.08 -0.62
CA GLU A 58 -0.28 4.96 -1.99
C GLU A 58 -0.91 3.77 -2.72
N ALA A 59 -0.99 2.59 -2.08
CA ALA A 59 -1.67 1.43 -2.65
C ALA A 59 -3.15 1.70 -2.91
N ALA A 60 -3.86 2.31 -1.94
CA ALA A 60 -5.25 2.70 -2.11
C ALA A 60 -5.44 3.73 -3.24
N ALA A 61 -4.52 4.69 -3.40
CA ALA A 61 -4.54 5.69 -4.47
C ALA A 61 -4.30 5.07 -5.86
N LEU A 62 -3.44 4.05 -5.95
CA LEU A 62 -3.15 3.30 -7.17
C LEU A 62 -4.23 2.24 -7.49
N GLY A 63 -5.27 2.11 -6.66
CA GLY A 63 -6.32 1.10 -6.83
C GLY A 63 -5.83 -0.33 -6.63
N VAL A 64 -4.76 -0.50 -5.85
CA VAL A 64 -4.19 -1.80 -5.50
C VAL A 64 -4.83 -2.25 -4.19
N PRO A 65 -5.41 -3.47 -4.12
CA PRO A 65 -5.93 -4.02 -2.87
C PRO A 65 -4.86 -3.96 -1.77
N VAL A 66 -5.23 -3.41 -0.61
CA VAL A 66 -4.28 -3.23 0.49
C VAL A 66 -4.87 -3.64 1.83
N TYR A 67 -4.07 -4.38 2.57
CA TYR A 67 -4.34 -4.84 3.91
C TYR A 67 -3.40 -4.16 4.91
N THR A 68 -3.95 -3.70 6.03
CA THR A 68 -3.17 -3.15 7.13
C THR A 68 -3.08 -4.10 8.30
N THR A 69 -1.87 -4.34 8.79
CA THR A 69 -1.61 -5.04 10.06
C THR A 69 -1.42 -4.08 11.23
N TYR A 70 -1.62 -2.77 11.01
CA TYR A 70 -1.46 -1.76 12.04
C TYR A 70 -2.54 -1.90 13.13
N GLY A 71 -2.14 -2.26 14.33
CA GLY A 71 -3.02 -2.44 15.49
C GLY A 71 -3.17 -1.21 16.39
N GLY A 72 -2.58 -0.07 16.02
CA GLY A 72 -2.68 1.18 16.77
C GLY A 72 -3.91 2.02 16.41
N ARG A 73 -4.00 3.22 16.98
CA ARG A 73 -5.04 4.20 16.62
C ARG A 73 -4.85 4.65 15.18
N LEU A 74 -5.85 4.41 14.34
CA LEU A 74 -5.84 4.79 12.93
C LEU A 74 -5.88 6.32 12.77
N GLY A 75 -5.20 6.83 11.75
CA GLY A 75 -5.35 8.23 11.35
C GLY A 75 -6.64 8.41 10.52
N GLY A 76 -7.23 9.60 10.54
CA GLY A 76 -8.52 9.85 9.87
C GLY A 76 -8.57 9.47 8.39
N VAL A 77 -7.44 9.57 7.67
CA VAL A 77 -7.35 9.09 6.28
C VAL A 77 -7.50 7.57 6.18
N ASP A 78 -6.90 6.81 7.09
CA ASP A 78 -6.98 5.35 7.09
C ASP A 78 -8.36 4.88 7.54
N GLU A 79 -8.95 5.56 8.53
CA GLU A 79 -10.35 5.35 8.95
C GLU A 79 -11.30 5.54 7.77
N GLU A 80 -11.10 6.61 7.01
CA GLU A 80 -11.89 6.90 5.82
C GLU A 80 -11.70 5.84 4.72
N LEU A 81 -10.46 5.43 4.44
CA LEU A 81 -10.19 4.39 3.45
C LEU A 81 -10.78 3.03 3.85
N ILE A 82 -10.80 2.70 5.14
CA ILE A 82 -11.46 1.51 5.67
C ILE A 82 -12.97 1.62 5.45
N ARG A 83 -13.57 2.76 5.77
CA ARG A 83 -15.01 3.01 5.54
C ARG A 83 -15.40 2.90 4.07
N GLN A 84 -14.51 3.29 3.16
CA GLN A 84 -14.68 3.13 1.70
C GLN A 84 -14.39 1.70 1.19
N GLY A 85 -13.93 0.78 2.04
CA GLY A 85 -13.52 -0.57 1.64
C GLY A 85 -12.21 -0.61 0.83
N ARG A 86 -11.44 0.49 0.80
CA ARG A 86 -10.20 0.64 0.04
C ARG A 86 -8.93 0.30 0.85
N LEU A 87 -9.08 0.14 2.16
CA LEU A 87 -8.07 -0.39 3.06
C LEU A 87 -8.75 -1.44 3.95
N LYS A 88 -8.21 -2.66 4.01
CA LYS A 88 -8.79 -3.76 4.80
C LYS A 88 -7.94 -4.03 6.06
N PRO A 89 -8.49 -4.06 7.27
CA PRO A 89 -7.75 -4.57 8.42
C PRO A 89 -7.41 -6.05 8.24
N LEU A 90 -6.20 -6.46 8.62
CA LEU A 90 -5.76 -7.85 8.62
C LEU A 90 -5.35 -8.27 10.03
N THR A 91 -6.28 -8.90 10.73
CA THR A 91 -6.08 -9.42 12.10
C THR A 91 -5.76 -10.91 12.13
N ASP A 92 -6.06 -11.63 11.04
CA ASP A 92 -5.76 -13.05 10.85
C ASP A 92 -5.11 -13.22 9.47
N PRO A 93 -3.90 -13.80 9.38
CA PRO A 93 -3.24 -14.03 8.09
C PRO A 93 -4.05 -14.91 7.13
N ARG A 94 -4.97 -15.75 7.64
CA ARG A 94 -5.85 -16.59 6.82
C ARG A 94 -6.93 -15.80 6.07
N ALA A 95 -7.18 -14.55 6.46
CA ALA A 95 -8.11 -13.66 5.79
C ALA A 95 -7.50 -12.95 4.56
N LEU A 96 -6.22 -13.19 4.27
CA LEU A 96 -5.56 -12.62 3.10
C LEU A 96 -6.04 -13.31 1.82
N GLU A 97 -6.69 -12.54 0.94
CA GLU A 97 -7.16 -13.03 -0.36
C GLU A 97 -6.04 -12.89 -1.41
N LEU A 98 -5.51 -14.03 -1.88
CA LEU A 98 -4.51 -14.06 -2.94
C LEU A 98 -5.19 -14.29 -4.28
N GLN A 99 -5.43 -13.22 -5.03
CA GLN A 99 -6.04 -13.26 -6.34
C GLN A 99 -5.25 -12.40 -7.32
N LYS A 100 -5.07 -12.89 -8.56
CA LYS A 100 -4.44 -12.09 -9.61
C LYS A 100 -5.31 -10.88 -9.93
N ARG A 101 -4.71 -9.69 -9.89
CA ARG A 101 -5.41 -8.45 -10.23
C ARG A 101 -5.59 -8.39 -11.75
N GLN A 102 -6.82 -8.13 -12.18
CA GLN A 102 -7.11 -7.89 -13.60
C GLN A 102 -6.43 -6.58 -14.02
N ALA A 103 -5.49 -6.67 -14.97
CA ALA A 103 -4.76 -5.51 -15.46
C ALA A 103 -5.73 -4.52 -16.13
N GLY A 104 -5.76 -3.26 -15.67
CA GLY A 104 -6.50 -2.18 -16.32
C GLY A 104 -7.68 -1.56 -15.57
N SER A 105 -7.91 -1.85 -14.29
CA SER A 105 -9.14 -1.40 -13.61
C SER A 105 -9.20 0.09 -13.21
N GLY A 106 -8.11 0.85 -13.37
CA GLY A 106 -8.10 2.28 -13.04
C GLY A 106 -7.84 3.12 -14.28
N SER A 107 -8.87 3.75 -14.85
CA SER A 107 -8.63 4.89 -15.74
C SER A 107 -7.86 5.94 -14.93
N ARG A 108 -6.78 6.48 -15.49
CA ARG A 108 -5.99 7.52 -14.81
C ARG A 108 -6.89 8.74 -14.62
N VAL A 109 -7.41 8.93 -13.41
CA VAL A 109 -8.25 10.07 -13.09
C VAL A 109 -7.39 11.32 -13.13
N ARG A 110 -7.54 12.12 -14.18
CA ARG A 110 -6.99 13.47 -14.23
C ARG A 110 -8.03 14.41 -13.66
N ARG A 111 -7.62 15.25 -12.71
CA ARG A 111 -8.44 16.37 -12.22
C ARG A 111 -7.84 17.66 -12.75
N ASP A 112 -8.67 18.68 -12.91
CA ASP A 112 -8.20 20.01 -13.22
C ASP A 112 -7.36 20.53 -12.04
N PRO A 113 -6.07 20.87 -12.26
CA PRO A 113 -5.22 21.42 -11.19
C PRO A 113 -5.75 22.73 -10.61
N ALA A 114 -6.60 23.48 -11.34
CA ALA A 114 -7.21 24.72 -10.83
C ALA A 114 -8.03 24.48 -9.56
N VAL A 115 -8.69 23.32 -9.42
CA VAL A 115 -9.47 22.99 -8.23
C VAL A 115 -8.60 22.97 -6.96
N LEU A 116 -7.37 22.46 -7.05
CA LEU A 116 -6.45 22.45 -5.91
C LEU A 116 -5.99 23.87 -5.58
N LEU A 117 -5.73 24.69 -6.61
CA LEU A 117 -5.35 26.09 -6.43
C LEU A 117 -6.47 26.87 -5.74
N ASP A 118 -7.71 26.73 -6.19
CA ASP A 118 -8.88 27.41 -5.60
C ASP A 118 -9.02 27.06 -4.11
N LEU A 119 -8.93 25.77 -3.76
CA LEU A 119 -8.98 25.32 -2.37
C LEU A 119 -7.85 25.93 -1.53
N LEU A 120 -6.62 25.98 -2.06
CA LEU A 120 -5.48 26.59 -1.36
C LEU A 120 -5.67 28.10 -1.15
N LEU A 121 -6.30 28.79 -2.11
CA LEU A 121 -6.59 30.22 -2.01
C LEU A 121 -7.72 30.50 -1.01
N THR A 122 -8.76 29.66 -0.93
CA THR A 122 -9.81 29.83 0.09
C THR A 122 -9.29 29.74 1.53
N ALA A 123 -8.22 28.96 1.76
CA ALA A 123 -7.56 28.87 3.06
C ALA A 123 -6.74 30.12 3.43
N ARG A 124 -6.47 31.02 2.47
CA ARG A 124 -5.78 32.29 2.74
C ARG A 124 -6.70 33.37 3.31
N GLY A 125 -8.02 33.15 3.31
CA GLY A 125 -9.00 34.07 3.83
C GLY A 125 -8.89 35.44 3.19
N ASP A 126 -9.60 35.66 2.08
CA ASP A 126 -9.90 37.03 1.68
C ASP A 126 -11.04 37.56 2.58
N ASP A 127 -10.69 37.79 3.85
CA ASP A 127 -11.24 38.90 4.62
C ASP A 127 -10.36 40.12 4.26
N ALA A 128 -10.72 40.78 3.15
CA ALA A 128 -10.29 42.13 2.82
C ALA A 128 -11.49 43.07 2.90
#